data_AF-A0A353G9B5-F1
#
_entry.id   AF-A0A353G9B5-F1
#
_cell.length_a   1.000
_cell.length_b   1.000
_cell.length_c   1.000
_cell.angle_alpha   90.00
_cell.angle_beta   90.00
_cell.angle_gamma   90.00
#
_symmetry.space_group_name_H-M   'P 1'
#
loop_
_entity.id
_entity.type
_entity.pdbx_description
1 polymer ?
#
loop_
_entity_poly.entity_id
_entity_poly.type
_entity_poly.pdbx_seq_one_letter_code
_entity_poly.pdbx_strand_id
1 'polypeptide(L)'
;MLQFDLNDSVRDHLKLGGGITLAALLQNNINGHSVLTIEGLDLTGREEVERLKSAGYRLTDFAEACLKSQSNEGYTKSHRLVAGRQYEIAVVPGNEIADVINRRTNNLCKLAEKFGYKRPLGGVIPRIREVVSDEQMEKMGIWYIAALHEPMRVPGNVNAFGRVLRSRRFDGGRLVDAPRDYCDPSWEDGGAFAFFGSP
;
A
#
# COMPACT_ATOMS: atom_id res chain seq x y z
N MET A 1 11.12 -2.10 -27.41
CA MET A 1 11.76 -2.43 -26.12
C MET A 1 12.29 -1.12 -25.55
N LEU A 2 11.47 -0.42 -24.75
CA LEU A 2 11.87 0.84 -24.14
C LEU A 2 12.60 0.52 -22.84
N GLN A 3 13.91 0.73 -22.87
CA GLN A 3 14.79 0.57 -21.72
C GLN A 3 14.68 1.87 -20.91
N PHE A 4 14.12 1.79 -19.71
CA PHE A 4 14.10 2.93 -18.78
C PHE A 4 15.52 3.12 -18.22
N ASP A 5 16.28 4.04 -18.81
CA ASP A 5 17.56 4.46 -18.26
C ASP A 5 17.33 5.40 -17.07
N LEU A 6 17.60 4.88 -15.87
CA LEU A 6 17.77 5.70 -14.67
C LEU A 6 19.04 6.54 -14.85
N ASN A 7 18.90 7.86 -14.81
CA ASN A 7 20.03 8.80 -14.82
C ASN A 7 21.02 8.46 -13.69
N ASP A 8 22.32 8.49 -14.02
CA ASP A 8 23.43 8.15 -13.13
C ASP A 8 23.42 8.89 -11.78
N SER A 9 22.79 10.06 -11.70
CA SER A 9 22.56 10.78 -10.44
C SER A 9 21.75 9.98 -9.40
N VAL A 10 20.81 9.14 -9.85
CA VAL A 10 20.00 8.26 -8.99
C VAL A 10 20.80 7.04 -8.54
N ARG A 11 21.71 6.53 -9.40
CA ARG A 11 22.61 5.43 -9.04
C ARG A 11 23.64 5.84 -8.00
N ASP A 12 24.12 7.08 -8.07
CA ASP A 12 25.11 7.61 -7.12
C ASP A 12 24.54 7.86 -5.73
N HIS A 13 23.24 8.22 -5.62
CA HIS A 13 22.56 8.34 -4.31
C HIS A 13 22.34 6.99 -3.60
N LEU A 14 22.30 5.88 -4.34
CA LEU A 14 22.06 4.54 -3.77
C LEU A 14 23.33 3.88 -3.20
N LYS A 15 24.54 4.41 -3.48
CA LYS A 15 25.81 3.76 -3.13
C LYS A 15 26.46 4.24 -1.83
N LEU A 16 25.93 5.25 -1.16
CA LEU A 16 26.55 5.80 0.05
C LEU A 16 25.78 5.34 1.29
N GLY A 17 26.37 4.39 2.02
CA GLY A 17 25.84 3.86 3.27
C GLY A 17 25.68 4.94 4.35
N GLY A 18 24.62 4.78 5.14
CA GLY A 18 24.36 5.57 6.35
C GLY A 18 23.27 6.61 6.18
N GLY A 19 22.03 6.23 6.50
CA GLY A 19 20.93 7.17 6.68
C GLY A 19 20.27 7.60 5.38
N ILE A 20 19.44 6.73 4.81
CA ILE A 20 18.63 7.10 3.66
C ILE A 20 17.58 8.13 4.11
N THR A 21 17.84 9.42 3.89
CA THR A 21 16.75 10.41 3.71
C THR A 21 16.07 10.07 2.40
N LEU A 22 15.18 9.07 2.47
CA LEU A 22 14.40 8.51 1.38
C LEU A 22 13.29 9.51 1.02
N ALA A 23 13.66 10.64 0.39
CA ALA A 23 12.73 11.36 -0.46
C ALA A 23 12.44 10.45 -1.66
N ALA A 24 11.64 9.41 -1.47
CA ALA A 24 11.14 8.60 -2.56
C ALA A 24 10.27 9.49 -3.46
N LEU A 25 10.88 10.02 -4.53
CA LEU A 25 10.66 9.60 -5.91
C LEU A 25 9.20 9.31 -6.33
N LEU A 26 8.23 10.00 -5.74
CA LEU A 26 6.89 10.06 -6.31
C LEU A 26 6.98 10.85 -7.62
N GLN A 27 6.92 10.14 -8.75
CA GLN A 27 6.79 10.74 -10.08
C GLN A 27 5.36 10.57 -10.57
N ASN A 28 4.86 11.50 -11.37
CA ASN A 28 3.57 11.29 -12.02
C ASN A 28 3.77 10.51 -13.32
N ASN A 29 2.96 9.48 -13.53
CA ASN A 29 2.93 8.78 -14.82
C ASN A 29 2.06 9.52 -15.84
N ILE A 30 1.92 8.94 -17.04
CA ILE A 30 1.12 9.53 -18.14
C ILE A 30 -0.35 9.77 -17.79
N ASN A 31 -0.88 9.07 -16.79
CA ASN A 31 -2.25 9.25 -16.31
C ASN A 31 -2.34 10.32 -15.21
N GLY A 32 -1.23 10.94 -14.82
CA GLY A 32 -1.16 11.93 -13.75
C GLY A 32 -1.12 11.34 -12.34
N HIS A 33 -1.08 10.00 -12.19
CA HIS A 33 -1.01 9.37 -10.88
C HIS A 33 0.42 9.33 -10.37
N SER A 34 0.59 9.54 -9.07
CA SER A 34 1.89 9.37 -8.43
C SER A 34 2.29 7.90 -8.42
N VAL A 35 3.56 7.65 -8.72
CA VAL A 35 4.15 6.32 -8.83
C VAL A 35 5.38 6.25 -7.93
N LEU A 36 5.50 5.15 -7.19
CA LEU A 36 6.72 4.82 -6.44
C LEU A 36 7.17 3.39 -6.76
N THR A 37 8.44 3.13 -6.55
CA THR A 37 9.01 1.79 -6.63
C THR A 37 9.26 1.26 -5.22
N ILE A 38 8.82 0.03 -4.94
CA ILE A 38 9.12 -0.68 -3.70
C ILE A 38 9.79 -2.02 -4.00
N GLU A 39 10.64 -2.47 -3.09
CA GLU A 39 11.26 -3.79 -3.16
C GLU A 39 10.51 -4.80 -2.27
N GLY A 40 10.27 -5.99 -2.80
CA GLY A 40 9.75 -7.09 -2.00
C GLY A 40 10.83 -7.72 -1.12
N LEU A 41 10.46 -8.04 0.13
CA LEU A 41 11.38 -8.62 1.11
C LEU A 41 11.06 -10.09 1.46
N ASP A 42 9.98 -10.63 0.91
CA ASP A 42 9.45 -11.97 1.24
C ASP A 42 9.32 -12.22 2.75
N LEU A 43 8.89 -11.23 3.52
CA LEU A 43 8.67 -11.42 4.95
C LEU A 43 7.35 -12.15 5.19
N THR A 44 7.32 -13.07 6.15
CA THR A 44 6.08 -13.57 6.73
C THR A 44 5.37 -12.43 7.45
N GLY A 45 4.06 -12.57 7.68
CA GLY A 45 3.35 -11.47 8.35
C GLY A 45 3.73 -11.28 9.82
N ARG A 46 4.33 -12.28 10.48
CA ARG A 46 4.94 -12.07 11.82
C ARG A 46 6.19 -11.20 11.72
N GLU A 47 7.06 -11.45 10.74
CA GLU A 47 8.26 -10.65 10.52
C GLU A 47 7.93 -9.21 10.12
N GLU A 48 6.86 -9.00 9.34
CA GLU A 48 6.36 -7.65 9.05
C GLU A 48 5.92 -6.91 10.32
N VAL A 49 5.18 -7.58 11.22
CA VAL A 49 4.76 -6.97 12.49
C VAL A 49 5.97 -6.58 13.33
N GLU A 50 6.93 -7.48 13.50
CA GLU A 50 8.13 -7.20 14.30
C GLU A 50 8.97 -6.07 13.70
N ARG A 51 9.14 -6.07 12.37
CA ARG A 51 9.86 -5.01 11.66
C ARG A 51 9.19 -3.64 11.84
N LEU A 52 7.88 -3.58 11.63
CA LEU A 52 7.11 -2.34 11.78
C LEU A 52 7.17 -1.83 13.23
N LYS A 53 6.95 -2.68 14.23
CA LYS A 53 7.01 -2.28 15.64
C LYS A 53 8.41 -1.82 16.05
N SER A 54 9.45 -2.52 15.60
CA SER A 54 10.86 -2.19 15.90
C SER A 54 11.27 -0.83 15.31
N ALA A 55 10.66 -0.44 14.19
CA ALA A 55 10.86 0.87 13.59
C ALA A 55 9.89 1.95 14.11
N GLY A 56 9.12 1.67 15.15
CA GLY A 56 8.22 2.62 15.80
C GLY A 56 6.87 2.82 15.12
N TYR A 57 6.52 1.99 14.12
CA TYR A 57 5.21 2.03 13.48
C TYR A 57 4.14 1.41 14.37
N ARG A 58 2.94 1.98 14.34
CA ARG A 58 1.78 1.46 15.06
C ARG A 58 0.97 0.53 14.15
N LEU A 59 0.47 -0.55 14.72
CA LEU A 59 -0.50 -1.43 14.08
C LEU A 59 -1.77 -1.47 14.92
N THR A 60 -2.92 -1.45 14.27
CA THR A 60 -4.17 -1.85 14.94
C THR A 60 -4.20 -3.35 15.17
N ASP A 61 -4.95 -3.81 16.18
CA ASP A 61 -5.16 -5.24 16.44
C ASP A 61 -5.66 -6.00 15.19
N PHE A 62 -6.49 -5.35 14.37
CA PHE A 62 -6.97 -5.94 13.12
C PHE A 62 -5.88 -6.06 12.06
N ALA A 63 -5.02 -5.05 11.88
CA ALA A 63 -3.90 -5.15 10.96
C ALA A 63 -2.91 -6.24 11.40
N GLU A 64 -2.62 -6.29 12.70
CA GLU A 64 -1.77 -7.33 13.27
C GLU A 64 -2.37 -8.72 13.08
N ALA A 65 -3.69 -8.88 13.26
CA ALA A 65 -4.37 -10.15 13.02
C ALA A 65 -4.38 -10.55 11.53
N CYS A 66 -4.56 -9.60 10.60
CA CYS A 66 -4.46 -9.83 9.16
C CYS A 66 -3.06 -10.31 8.76
N LEU A 67 -2.02 -9.60 9.21
CA LEU A 67 -0.63 -9.98 8.97
C LEU A 67 -0.32 -11.35 9.58
N LYS A 68 -0.78 -11.63 10.81
CA LYS A 68 -0.50 -12.90 11.48
C LYS A 68 -1.37 -14.08 10.98
N SER A 69 -2.37 -13.84 10.13
CA SER A 69 -3.28 -14.88 9.66
C SER A 69 -2.53 -16.01 8.93
N GLN A 70 -2.84 -17.25 9.33
CA GLN A 70 -2.30 -18.48 8.75
C GLN A 70 -3.31 -19.20 7.83
N SER A 71 -4.48 -18.59 7.58
CA SER A 71 -5.45 -19.15 6.63
C SER A 71 -4.87 -19.18 5.21
N ASN A 72 -5.52 -19.91 4.30
CA ASN A 72 -5.05 -19.99 2.92
C ASN A 72 -5.10 -18.64 2.20
N GLU A 73 -5.99 -17.75 2.63
CA GLU A 73 -6.13 -16.35 2.22
C GLU A 73 -5.39 -15.39 3.17
N GLY A 74 -4.53 -15.94 4.05
CA GLY A 74 -3.77 -15.17 5.03
C GLY A 74 -2.54 -14.52 4.40
N TYR A 75 -2.00 -13.51 5.08
CA TYR A 75 -0.88 -12.71 4.56
C TYR A 75 0.29 -13.58 4.09
N THR A 76 0.75 -14.49 4.95
CA THR A 76 1.94 -15.30 4.69
C THR A 76 1.80 -16.19 3.45
N LYS A 77 0.59 -16.61 3.09
CA LYS A 77 0.37 -17.50 1.93
C LYS A 77 0.05 -16.74 0.64
N SER A 78 -0.66 -15.61 0.73
CA SER A 78 -1.26 -14.97 -0.45
C SER A 78 -0.80 -13.55 -0.73
N HIS A 79 -0.08 -12.91 0.19
CA HIS A 79 0.16 -11.46 0.09
C HIS A 79 1.61 -11.04 0.27
N ARG A 80 2.54 -11.98 0.39
CA ARG A 80 3.98 -11.69 0.44
C ARG A 80 4.46 -11.17 -0.91
N LEU A 81 5.35 -10.17 -0.85
CA LEU A 81 6.09 -9.73 -2.02
C LEU A 81 7.32 -10.61 -2.19
N VAL A 82 7.60 -11.04 -3.43
CA VAL A 82 8.81 -11.80 -3.78
C VAL A 82 10.08 -11.00 -3.44
N ALA A 83 11.04 -11.65 -2.78
CA ALA A 83 12.32 -11.05 -2.38
C ALA A 83 13.10 -10.48 -3.58
N GLY A 84 13.62 -9.27 -3.43
CA GLY A 84 14.45 -8.59 -4.44
C GLY A 84 13.68 -8.10 -5.68
N ARG A 85 12.39 -8.46 -5.83
CA ARG A 85 11.57 -7.98 -6.94
C ARG A 85 11.16 -6.53 -6.68
N GLN A 86 11.40 -5.69 -7.67
CA GLN A 86 10.88 -4.32 -7.69
C GLN A 86 9.44 -4.32 -8.18
N TYR A 87 8.59 -3.56 -7.50
CA TYR A 87 7.19 -3.33 -7.84
C TYR A 87 6.98 -1.85 -8.05
N GLU A 88 6.52 -1.51 -9.25
CA GLU A 88 5.96 -0.18 -9.51
C GLU A 88 4.56 -0.11 -8.91
N ILE A 89 4.31 0.92 -8.08
CA ILE A 89 3.05 1.14 -7.40
C ILE A 89 2.46 2.46 -7.88
N ALA A 90 1.33 2.39 -8.57
CA ALA A 90 0.50 3.55 -8.87
C ALA A 90 -0.38 3.88 -7.66
N VAL A 91 -0.37 5.16 -7.25
CA VAL A 91 -1.20 5.70 -6.18
C VAL A 91 -2.30 6.55 -6.81
N VAL A 92 -3.51 6.00 -6.83
CA VAL A 92 -4.69 6.61 -7.47
C VAL A 92 -5.52 7.32 -6.41
N PRO A 93 -5.71 8.64 -6.49
CA PRO A 93 -6.59 9.38 -5.59
C PRO A 93 -8.04 8.88 -5.66
N GLY A 94 -8.69 8.72 -4.51
CA GLY A 94 -10.08 8.26 -4.44
C GLY A 94 -11.09 9.23 -5.05
N ASN A 95 -10.74 10.52 -5.08
CA ASN A 95 -11.58 11.60 -5.62
C ASN A 95 -11.63 11.62 -7.16
N GLU A 96 -10.88 10.76 -7.86
CA GLU A 96 -11.13 10.51 -9.28
C GLU A 96 -12.51 9.94 -9.56
N ILE A 97 -13.09 9.25 -8.57
CA ILE A 97 -14.52 9.03 -8.51
C ILE A 97 -15.11 10.20 -7.70
N ALA A 98 -15.64 11.21 -8.41
CA ALA A 98 -16.10 12.44 -7.78
C ALA A 98 -17.14 12.19 -6.69
N ASP A 99 -18.14 11.36 -6.99
CA ASP A 99 -19.22 11.05 -6.07
C ASP A 99 -18.79 10.05 -5.00
N VAL A 100 -18.82 10.49 -3.73
CA VAL A 100 -18.36 9.71 -2.59
C VAL A 100 -19.11 8.38 -2.48
N ILE A 101 -20.44 8.32 -2.69
CA ILE A 101 -21.21 7.06 -2.60
C ILE A 101 -20.75 6.01 -3.62
N ASN A 102 -20.10 6.45 -4.71
CA ASN A 102 -19.57 5.59 -5.75
C ASN A 102 -18.12 5.15 -5.51
N ARG A 103 -17.42 5.68 -4.49
CA ARG A 103 -16.08 5.25 -4.08
C ARG A 103 -16.14 3.93 -3.32
N ARG A 104 -16.57 2.88 -4.00
CA ARG A 104 -16.61 1.51 -3.47
C ARG A 104 -15.42 0.74 -4.01
N THR A 105 -14.94 -0.26 -3.27
CA THR A 105 -13.79 -1.11 -3.66
C THR A 105 -13.90 -1.59 -5.11
N ASN A 106 -15.06 -2.10 -5.52
CA ASN A 106 -15.27 -2.58 -6.89
C ASN A 106 -15.16 -1.48 -7.96
N ASN A 107 -15.63 -0.27 -7.67
CA ASN A 107 -15.56 0.84 -8.63
C ASN A 107 -14.14 1.38 -8.75
N LEU A 108 -13.39 1.41 -7.65
CA LEU A 108 -11.98 1.79 -7.64
C LEU A 108 -11.11 0.78 -8.37
N CYS A 109 -11.34 -0.52 -8.17
CA CYS A 109 -10.67 -1.57 -8.95
C CYS A 109 -10.98 -1.45 -10.45
N LYS A 110 -12.25 -1.22 -10.83
CA LYS A 110 -12.63 -0.98 -12.23
C LYS A 110 -12.00 0.29 -12.82
N LEU A 111 -11.85 1.34 -12.01
CA LEU A 111 -11.13 2.55 -12.44
C LEU A 111 -9.66 2.23 -12.70
N ALA A 112 -9.00 1.53 -11.78
CA ALA A 112 -7.60 1.12 -11.93
C ALA A 112 -7.36 0.24 -13.18
N GLU A 113 -8.30 -0.66 -13.48
CA GLU A 113 -8.25 -1.51 -14.69
C GLU A 113 -8.26 -0.68 -15.99
N LYS A 114 -8.97 0.46 -16.03
CA LYS A 114 -8.97 1.37 -17.20
C LYS A 114 -7.58 1.95 -17.49
N PHE A 115 -6.74 2.05 -16.46
CA PHE A 115 -5.37 2.53 -16.57
C PHE A 115 -4.36 1.39 -16.77
N GLY A 116 -4.83 0.15 -16.90
CA GLY A 116 -3.97 -1.03 -17.02
C GLY A 116 -3.34 -1.50 -15.71
N TYR A 117 -3.76 -0.93 -14.57
CA TYR A 117 -3.23 -1.33 -13.26
C TYR A 117 -3.85 -2.63 -12.77
N LYS A 118 -3.11 -3.33 -11.92
CA LYS A 118 -3.51 -4.62 -11.36
C LYS A 118 -3.71 -4.52 -9.86
N ARG A 119 -4.59 -5.39 -9.32
CA ARG A 119 -4.78 -5.50 -7.87
C ARG A 119 -3.43 -5.78 -7.19
N PRO A 120 -3.12 -5.06 -6.10
CA PRO A 120 -1.90 -5.26 -5.34
C PRO A 120 -1.95 -6.53 -4.49
N LEU A 121 -0.80 -6.91 -3.92
CA LEU A 121 -0.72 -7.82 -2.78
C LEU A 121 -0.72 -7.01 -1.47
N GLY A 122 -1.24 -7.55 -0.38
CA GLY A 122 -1.26 -6.85 0.92
C GLY A 122 0.13 -6.43 1.42
N GLY A 123 1.19 -7.13 1.04
CA GLY A 123 2.57 -6.77 1.38
C GLY A 123 3.07 -5.45 0.81
N VAL A 124 2.33 -4.81 -0.11
CA VAL A 124 2.68 -3.44 -0.52
C VAL A 124 2.50 -2.43 0.62
N ILE A 125 1.56 -2.64 1.55
CA ILE A 125 1.26 -1.64 2.59
C ILE A 125 2.38 -1.44 3.60
N PRO A 126 2.98 -2.48 4.20
CA PRO A 126 4.15 -2.31 5.06
C PRO A 126 5.27 -1.52 4.37
N ARG A 127 5.53 -1.80 3.09
CA ARG A 127 6.56 -1.11 2.30
C ARG A 127 6.19 0.34 1.99
N ILE A 128 4.96 0.61 1.56
CA ILE A 128 4.45 1.98 1.35
C ILE A 128 4.57 2.79 2.62
N ARG A 129 4.25 2.21 3.79
CA ARG A 129 4.34 2.92 5.06
C ARG A 129 5.78 3.27 5.45
N GLU A 130 6.75 2.45 5.07
CA GLU A 130 8.18 2.71 5.26
C GLU A 130 8.72 3.79 4.30
N VAL A 131 8.18 3.84 3.08
CA VAL A 131 8.69 4.69 1.99
C VAL A 131 8.00 6.05 1.92
N VAL A 132 6.70 6.11 2.20
CA VAL A 132 5.89 7.33 2.11
C VAL A 132 5.71 7.93 3.50
N SER A 133 6.21 9.15 3.70
CA SER A 133 6.10 9.87 4.96
C SER A 133 4.70 10.50 5.15
N ASP A 134 4.37 10.83 6.40
CA ASP A 134 3.11 11.55 6.68
C ASP A 134 3.08 12.93 6.03
N GLU A 135 4.23 13.62 5.95
CA GLU A 135 4.38 14.91 5.27
C GLU A 135 4.13 14.77 3.75
N GLN A 136 4.60 13.69 3.12
CA GLN A 136 4.31 13.43 1.71
C GLN A 136 2.81 13.19 1.49
N MET A 137 2.19 12.36 2.34
CA MET A 137 0.74 12.14 2.29
C MET A 137 -0.04 13.45 2.47
N GLU A 138 0.39 14.31 3.39
CA GLU A 138 -0.21 15.63 3.60
C GLU A 138 -0.06 16.54 2.37
N LYS A 139 1.12 16.61 1.75
CA LYS A 139 1.35 17.37 0.52
C LYS A 139 0.51 16.87 -0.66
N MET A 140 0.23 15.56 -0.69
CA MET A 140 -0.68 14.94 -1.65
C MET A 140 -2.16 15.17 -1.31
N GLY A 141 -2.48 15.77 -0.17
CA GLY A 141 -3.86 15.99 0.28
C GLY A 141 -4.58 14.72 0.72
N ILE A 142 -3.84 13.66 1.11
CA ILE A 142 -4.41 12.36 1.49
C ILE A 142 -4.14 12.01 2.95
N TRP A 143 -5.06 11.24 3.53
CA TRP A 143 -5.01 10.73 4.90
C TRP A 143 -4.59 9.27 4.97
N TYR A 144 -4.85 8.51 3.91
CA TYR A 144 -4.49 7.09 3.84
C TYR A 144 -4.19 6.62 2.42
N ILE A 145 -3.38 5.57 2.32
CA ILE A 145 -3.16 4.79 1.10
C ILE A 145 -3.58 3.34 1.38
N ALA A 146 -4.62 2.86 0.71
CA ALA A 146 -5.14 1.50 0.85
C ALA A 146 -4.72 0.61 -0.32
N ALA A 147 -4.44 -0.67 -0.06
CA ALA A 147 -4.15 -1.66 -1.09
C ALA A 147 -5.39 -2.55 -1.23
N LEU A 148 -6.10 -2.42 -2.35
CA LEU A 148 -7.32 -3.21 -2.62
C LEU A 148 -6.96 -4.65 -3.08
N HIS A 149 -6.19 -5.34 -2.25
CA HIS A 149 -5.79 -6.73 -2.45
C HIS A 149 -6.97 -7.69 -2.17
N GLU A 150 -6.83 -8.95 -2.57
CA GLU A 150 -7.82 -9.97 -2.20
C GLU A 150 -8.02 -9.99 -0.68
N PRO A 151 -9.25 -10.01 -0.16
CA PRO A 151 -9.46 -9.73 1.25
C PRO A 151 -8.89 -10.84 2.15
N MET A 152 -8.19 -10.45 3.21
CA MET A 152 -7.64 -11.43 4.16
C MET A 152 -8.70 -11.92 5.13
N ARG A 153 -8.79 -13.24 5.31
CA ARG A 153 -9.64 -13.86 6.32
C ARG A 153 -8.87 -13.99 7.64
N VAL A 154 -9.47 -13.53 8.73
CA VAL A 154 -8.94 -13.73 10.09
C VAL A 154 -9.76 -14.81 10.79
N PRO A 155 -9.20 -16.00 11.05
CA PRO A 155 -9.89 -17.09 11.74
C PRO A 155 -10.41 -16.67 13.12
N GLY A 156 -11.57 -17.20 13.53
CA GLY A 156 -12.12 -16.99 14.88
C GLY A 156 -12.88 -15.68 15.10
N ASN A 157 -13.00 -14.83 14.07
CA ASN A 157 -13.82 -13.62 14.13
C ASN A 157 -14.93 -13.71 13.08
N VAL A 158 -16.16 -13.98 13.53
CA VAL A 158 -17.35 -14.07 12.65
C VAL A 158 -17.70 -12.74 11.97
N ASN A 159 -17.14 -11.62 12.45
CA ASN A 159 -17.20 -10.30 11.85
C ASN A 159 -15.92 -9.92 11.07
N ALA A 160 -14.97 -10.86 10.90
CA ALA A 160 -13.82 -10.70 10.01
C ALA A 160 -14.20 -11.00 8.56
N PHE A 161 -15.23 -10.30 8.11
CA PHE A 161 -15.40 -10.01 6.70
C PHE A 161 -14.10 -9.42 6.17
N GLY A 162 -13.81 -9.76 4.91
CA GLY A 162 -12.58 -9.44 4.22
C GLY A 162 -12.01 -8.06 4.60
N ARG A 163 -10.72 -8.02 4.94
CA ARG A 163 -10.04 -6.78 5.28
C ARG A 163 -8.95 -6.51 4.28
N VAL A 164 -8.78 -5.23 3.97
CA VAL A 164 -7.66 -4.72 3.21
C VAL A 164 -6.75 -3.92 4.14
N LEU A 165 -5.45 -3.97 3.90
CA LEU A 165 -4.50 -3.17 4.64
C LEU A 165 -4.46 -1.74 4.08
N ARG A 166 -4.25 -0.76 4.95
CA ARG A 166 -3.89 0.61 4.53
C ARG A 166 -2.87 1.24 5.47
N SER A 167 -2.09 2.15 4.89
CA SER A 167 -1.21 3.09 5.58
C SER A 167 -2.00 4.36 5.87
N ARG A 168 -1.98 4.87 7.10
CA ARG A 168 -2.68 6.09 7.51
C ARG A 168 -1.72 7.06 8.22
N ARG A 169 -1.83 8.35 7.91
CA ARG A 169 -1.21 9.41 8.72
C ARG A 169 -2.13 9.75 9.88
N PHE A 170 -1.56 9.96 11.06
CA PHE A 170 -2.29 10.28 12.28
C PHE A 170 -1.39 11.12 13.19
N ASP A 171 -1.96 12.07 13.94
CA ASP A 171 -1.18 12.96 14.82
C ASP A 171 -0.40 12.18 15.90
N GLY A 172 -0.89 10.99 16.26
CA GLY A 172 -0.23 10.04 17.15
C GLY A 172 0.74 9.07 16.46
N GLY A 173 1.18 9.37 15.23
CA GLY A 173 2.22 8.65 14.49
C GLY A 173 1.73 7.81 13.30
N ARG A 174 2.70 7.13 12.65
CA ARG A 174 2.54 6.34 11.43
C ARG A 174 1.79 5.03 11.71
N LEU A 175 0.58 4.89 11.17
CA LEU A 175 -0.33 3.79 11.47
C LEU A 175 -0.53 2.84 10.26
N VAL A 176 -0.48 1.53 10.51
CA VAL A 176 -1.04 0.50 9.63
C VAL A 176 -2.33 -0.02 10.25
N ASP A 177 -3.43 0.06 9.49
CA ASP A 177 -4.72 -0.46 9.93
C ASP A 177 -5.35 -1.37 8.86
N ALA A 178 -6.46 -2.03 9.24
CA ALA A 178 -7.16 -2.99 8.39
C ALA A 178 -8.67 -2.73 8.45
N PRO A 179 -9.18 -1.71 7.72
CA PRO A 179 -10.61 -1.47 7.63
C PRO A 179 -11.34 -2.70 7.06
N ARG A 180 -12.63 -2.81 7.39
CA ARG A 180 -13.49 -3.82 6.76
C ARG A 180 -13.69 -3.43 5.29
N ASP A 181 -13.48 -4.39 4.39
CA ASP A 181 -13.74 -4.24 2.96
C ASP A 181 -15.23 -4.46 2.63
N TYR A 182 -15.93 -5.27 3.45
CA TYR A 182 -17.32 -5.66 3.17
C TYR A 182 -18.28 -5.08 4.21
N CYS A 183 -18.97 -3.99 3.81
CA CYS A 183 -20.37 -3.65 4.14
C CYS A 183 -20.67 -2.18 3.77
N ASP A 184 -20.32 -1.70 2.57
CA ASP A 184 -21.00 -0.56 1.93
C ASP A 184 -21.18 0.77 2.72
N PRO A 185 -20.15 1.32 3.39
CA PRO A 185 -19.96 2.77 3.32
C PRO A 185 -18.79 3.01 2.37
N SER A 186 -19.02 3.86 1.39
CA SER A 186 -17.99 4.41 0.51
C SER A 186 -16.70 4.75 1.26
N TRP A 187 -15.58 4.62 0.57
CA TRP A 187 -14.31 5.17 1.02
C TRP A 187 -14.41 6.69 1.18
N GLU A 188 -14.00 7.19 2.34
CA GLU A 188 -14.07 8.61 2.70
C GLU A 188 -13.22 9.49 1.78
N ASP A 189 -13.47 10.79 1.85
CA ASP A 189 -12.66 11.82 1.21
C ASP A 189 -11.21 11.78 1.72
N GLY A 190 -10.26 12.13 0.83
CA GLY A 190 -8.84 12.16 1.17
C GLY A 190 -8.16 10.79 1.23
N GLY A 191 -8.77 9.74 0.68
CA GLY A 191 -8.09 8.46 0.45
C GLY A 191 -7.33 8.39 -0.87
N ALA A 192 -6.30 7.56 -0.93
CA ALA A 192 -5.71 7.07 -2.17
C ALA A 192 -5.56 5.54 -2.15
N PHE A 193 -5.36 4.96 -3.33
CA PHE A 193 -5.38 3.51 -3.54
C PHE A 193 -4.14 3.07 -4.31
N ALA A 194 -3.42 2.12 -3.72
CA ALA A 194 -2.23 1.53 -4.31
C ALA A 194 -2.62 0.38 -5.24
N PHE A 195 -2.08 0.39 -6.46
CA PHE A 195 -2.19 -0.69 -7.43
C PHE A 195 -0.83 -1.00 -8.02
N PHE A 196 -0.63 -2.23 -8.49
CA PHE A 196 0.55 -2.51 -9.30
C PHE A 196 0.44 -1.76 -10.63
N GLY A 197 1.51 -1.04 -10.98
CA GLY A 197 1.67 -0.38 -12.27
C GLY A 197 1.55 -1.36 -13.44
N SER A 198 1.36 -0.81 -14.64
CA SER A 198 1.44 -1.63 -15.85
C SER A 198 2.91 -2.04 -16.05
N PRO A 199 3.21 -3.29 -16.43
CA PRO A 199 4.53 -3.66 -16.90
C PRO A 199 4.95 -2.87 -18.14
#